data_AF-A0A2G6EMW9-F1
#
_entry.id   AF-A0A2G6EMW9-F1
#
_cell.length_a   1.000
_cell.length_b   1.000
_cell.length_c   1.000
_cell.angle_alpha   90.00
_cell.angle_beta   90.00
_cell.angle_gamma   90.00
#
_symmetry.space_group_name_H-M   'P 1'
#
loop_
_entity.id
_entity.type
_entity.pdbx_description
1 polymer ?
#
loop_
_entity_poly.entity_id
_entity_poly.type
_entity_poly.pdbx_seq_one_letter_code
_entity_poly.pdbx_strand_id
1 'polypeptide(L)'
;MPMLTEQAEWYVQKGSRVQGPFSATEVGRFLLLGRVRSTDRVSRDGELWEPVTQVPELIPEELLDLDSDAGWNRFLDARDREDERTHQVTALHERRSEASEADRRVRDDWSVKAPEEANSLLPWSLLGITLAALGVVLYLNASSGMAG
;
A
#
# COMPACT_ATOMS: atom_id res chain seq x y z
N MET A 1 0.40 39.64 3.33
CA MET A 1 0.30 38.94 4.62
C MET A 1 0.08 37.47 4.29
N PRO A 2 1.09 36.58 4.36
CA PRO A 2 0.87 35.18 4.06
C PRO A 2 0.07 34.57 5.22
N MET A 3 -1.02 33.88 4.88
CA MET A 3 -1.73 33.05 5.84
C MET A 3 -0.83 31.84 6.15
N LEU A 4 -0.53 31.61 7.43
CA LEU A 4 0.07 30.37 7.89
C LEU A 4 -0.94 29.27 7.54
N THR A 5 -0.70 28.55 6.43
CA THR A 5 -1.46 27.35 6.15
C THR A 5 -1.15 26.40 7.30
N GLU A 6 -2.16 25.98 8.05
CA GLU A 6 -2.01 24.91 9.03
C GLU A 6 -1.59 23.67 8.24
N GLN A 7 -0.28 23.42 8.15
CA GLN A 7 0.22 22.23 7.46
C GLN A 7 -0.24 21.05 8.29
N ALA A 8 -1.21 20.29 7.77
CA ALA A 8 -1.68 19.08 8.44
C ALA A 8 -0.47 18.20 8.79
N GLU A 9 -0.36 17.86 10.08
CA GLU A 9 0.71 17.03 10.62
C GLU A 9 0.32 15.56 10.51
N TRP A 10 1.19 14.78 9.87
CA TRP A 10 1.00 13.36 9.59
C TRP A 10 2.09 12.52 10.24
N TYR A 11 1.67 11.42 10.83
CA TYR A 11 2.54 10.35 11.29
C TYR A 11 2.50 9.20 10.30
N VAL A 12 3.65 8.60 10.03
CA VAL A 12 3.79 7.44 9.17
C VAL A 12 4.28 6.25 10.00
N GLN A 13 3.54 5.15 9.95
CA GLN A 13 3.89 3.88 10.56
C GLN A 13 4.41 2.92 9.48
N LYS A 14 5.69 2.59 9.60
CA LYS A 14 6.40 1.63 8.76
C LYS A 14 6.80 0.42 9.59
N GLY A 15 6.08 -0.69 9.40
CA GLY A 15 6.20 -1.85 10.28
C GLY A 15 5.89 -1.49 11.74
N SER A 16 6.88 -1.61 12.63
CA SER A 16 6.73 -1.30 14.05
C SER A 16 7.18 0.12 14.44
N ARG A 17 7.65 0.94 13.50
CA ARG A 17 8.18 2.28 13.78
C ARG A 17 7.20 3.35 13.34
N VAL A 18 6.98 4.34 14.21
CA VAL A 18 6.23 5.57 13.90
C VAL A 18 7.23 6.71 13.71
N GLN A 19 7.03 7.50 12.65
CA GLN A 19 7.85 8.66 12.29
C GLN A 19 6.95 9.87 12.02
N GLY A 20 7.43 11.06 12.32
CA GLY A 20 6.70 12.32 12.15
C GLY A 20 6.83 13.24 13.37
N PRO A 21 6.07 14.36 13.40
CA PRO A 21 5.09 14.77 12.40
C PRO A 21 5.72 15.25 11.09
N PHE A 22 5.03 15.02 9.98
CA PHE A 22 5.39 15.47 8.64
C PHE A 22 4.24 16.26 8.02
N SER A 23 4.57 17.22 7.16
CA SER A 23 3.55 17.82 6.29
C SER A 23 3.09 16.85 5.21
N ALA A 24 1.88 17.06 4.67
CA ALA A 24 1.36 16.29 3.53
C ALA A 24 2.36 16.28 2.35
N THR A 25 2.99 17.41 2.06
CA THR A 25 4.01 17.55 1.01
C THR A 25 5.24 16.66 1.27
N GLU A 26 5.68 16.54 2.52
CA GLU A 26 6.82 15.69 2.86
C GLU A 26 6.49 14.21 2.72
N VAL A 27 5.30 13.80 3.14
CA VAL A 27 4.82 12.42 2.96
C VAL A 27 4.70 12.10 1.47
N GLY A 28 4.10 12.99 0.66
CA GLY A 28 4.02 12.82 -0.79
C GLY A 28 5.39 12.66 -1.45
N ARG A 29 6.38 13.47 -1.05
CA ARG A 29 7.77 13.31 -1.49
C ARG A 29 8.37 11.96 -1.08
N PHE A 30 8.08 11.48 0.13
CA PHE A 30 8.57 10.16 0.56
C PHE A 30 7.95 9.01 -0.24
N LEU A 31 6.70 9.16 -0.71
CA LEU A 31 6.09 8.21 -1.63
C LEU A 31 6.78 8.21 -2.99
N LEU A 32 7.04 9.39 -3.58
CA LEU A 32 7.78 9.51 -4.86
C LEU A 32 9.15 8.84 -4.80
N LEU A 33 9.85 8.98 -3.67
CA LEU A 33 11.17 8.41 -3.45
C LEU A 33 11.14 6.95 -2.96
N GLY A 34 9.95 6.33 -2.83
CA GLY A 34 9.79 4.95 -2.37
C GLY A 34 10.18 4.70 -0.91
N ARG A 35 10.30 5.76 -0.09
CA ARG A 35 10.63 5.67 1.34
C ARG A 35 9.43 5.24 2.18
N VAL A 36 8.25 5.67 1.76
CA VAL A 36 6.93 5.24 2.24
C VAL A 36 6.28 4.42 1.12
N ARG A 37 5.64 3.31 1.49
CA ARG A 37 4.98 2.38 0.58
C ARG A 37 3.47 2.59 0.61
N SER A 38 2.76 2.13 -0.43
CA SER A 38 1.29 2.10 -0.48
C SER A 38 0.66 1.32 0.70
N THR A 39 1.40 0.35 1.23
CA THR A 39 1.01 -0.51 2.35
C THR A 39 1.34 0.07 3.72
N ASP A 40 2.17 1.13 3.78
CA ASP A 40 2.44 1.82 5.04
C ASP A 40 1.20 2.59 5.50
N ARG A 41 1.09 2.76 6.82
CA ARG A 41 -0.06 3.40 7.45
C ARG A 41 0.25 4.83 7.84
N VAL A 42 -0.75 5.69 7.78
CA VAL A 42 -0.67 7.10 8.15
C VAL A 42 -1.74 7.46 9.17
N SER A 43 -1.48 8.49 9.96
CA SER A 43 -2.39 8.98 10.99
C SER A 43 -2.21 10.48 11.20
N ARG A 44 -3.29 11.21 11.51
CA ARG A 44 -3.23 12.61 11.96
C ARG A 44 -3.07 12.75 13.46
N ASP A 45 -3.56 11.77 14.23
CA ASP A 45 -3.66 11.83 15.70
C ASP A 45 -2.76 10.81 16.41
N GLY A 46 -2.17 9.88 15.67
CA GLY A 46 -1.38 8.77 16.21
C GLY A 46 -2.21 7.61 16.77
N GLU A 47 -3.53 7.71 16.73
CA GLU A 47 -4.47 6.70 17.24
C GLU A 47 -5.16 5.95 16.11
N LEU A 48 -5.73 6.68 15.14
CA LEU A 48 -6.37 6.11 13.96
C LEU A 48 -5.36 5.98 12.83
N TRP A 49 -5.08 4.74 12.44
CA TRP A 49 -4.12 4.41 11.39
C TRP A 49 -4.84 3.89 10.16
N GLU A 50 -4.59 4.52 9.02
CA GLU A 50 -5.21 4.20 7.73
C GLU A 50 -4.13 3.92 6.69
N PRO A 51 -4.34 3.02 5.72
CA PRO A 51 -3.40 2.86 4.61
C PRO A 51 -3.21 4.18 3.86
N VAL A 52 -1.99 4.50 3.42
CA VAL A 52 -1.73 5.77 2.72
C VAL A 52 -2.59 5.94 1.45
N THR A 53 -2.94 4.84 0.78
CA THR A 53 -3.83 4.83 -0.38
C THR A 53 -5.27 5.29 -0.07
N GLN A 54 -5.69 5.27 1.20
CA GLN A 54 -7.01 5.74 1.63
C GLN A 54 -7.04 7.23 1.93
N VAL A 55 -5.91 7.93 1.78
CA VAL A 55 -5.76 9.36 2.08
C VAL A 55 -5.29 10.08 0.81
N PRO A 56 -6.21 10.45 -0.11
CA PRO A 56 -5.85 11.00 -1.42
C PRO A 56 -5.02 12.29 -1.37
N GLU A 57 -5.19 13.11 -0.33
CA GLU A 57 -4.42 14.35 -0.15
C GLU A 57 -2.91 14.12 0.06
N LEU A 58 -2.50 12.89 0.41
CA LEU A 58 -1.10 12.50 0.56
C LEU A 58 -0.50 11.93 -0.72
N ILE A 59 -1.33 11.59 -1.71
CA ILE A 59 -0.92 10.89 -2.94
C ILE A 59 -0.60 11.95 -4.00
N PRO A 60 0.67 12.08 -4.42
CA PRO A 60 1.03 12.96 -5.52
C PRO A 60 0.37 12.51 -6.83
N GLU A 61 -0.02 13.47 -7.66
CA GLU A 61 -0.64 13.20 -8.96
C GLU A 61 0.30 12.40 -9.88
N GLU A 62 1.62 12.52 -9.68
CA GLU A 62 2.63 11.81 -10.44
C GLU A 62 2.70 10.30 -10.13
N LEU A 63 2.09 9.85 -9.04
CA LEU A 63 1.91 8.41 -8.75
C LEU A 63 0.65 7.82 -9.40
N LEU A 64 -0.16 8.65 -10.06
CA LEU A 64 -1.34 8.19 -10.78
C LEU A 64 -0.94 7.76 -12.21
N ASP A 65 -1.59 6.72 -12.73
CA ASP A 65 -1.45 6.29 -14.14
C ASP A 65 -0.04 5.77 -14.52
N LEU A 66 0.64 5.07 -13.60
CA LEU A 66 2.00 4.51 -13.81
C LEU A 66 2.06 3.34 -14.82
N ASP A 67 0.92 2.85 -15.26
CA ASP A 67 0.78 1.86 -16.33
C ASP A 67 0.98 2.47 -17.72
N SER A 68 0.75 3.78 -17.89
CA SER A 68 1.00 4.50 -19.14
C SER A 68 2.45 5.01 -19.25
N ASP A 69 2.99 5.06 -20.47
CA ASP A 69 4.33 5.65 -20.71
C ASP A 69 4.39 7.13 -20.30
N ALA A 70 3.28 7.86 -20.50
CA ALA A 70 3.19 9.26 -20.13
C ALA A 70 3.20 9.47 -18.61
N GLY A 71 2.42 8.67 -17.86
CA GLY A 71 2.43 8.69 -16.41
C GLY A 71 3.76 8.23 -15.83
N TRP A 72 4.36 7.19 -16.41
CA TRP A 72 5.69 6.73 -16.03
C TRP A 72 6.77 7.80 -16.19
N ASN A 73 6.77 8.54 -17.31
CA ASN A 73 7.73 9.64 -17.51
C ASN A 73 7.50 10.80 -16.52
N ARG A 74 6.25 11.17 -16.22
CA ARG A 74 5.95 12.20 -15.20
C ARG A 74 6.49 11.80 -13.83
N PHE A 75 6.32 10.54 -13.45
CA PHE A 75 6.86 9.99 -12.20
C PHE A 75 8.38 10.11 -12.14
N LEU A 76 9.08 9.70 -13.20
CA LEU A 76 10.55 9.78 -13.26
C LEU A 76 11.04 11.24 -13.14
N ASP A 77 10.45 12.16 -13.90
CA ASP A 77 10.80 13.59 -13.85
C ASP A 77 10.58 14.20 -12.46
N ALA A 78 9.48 13.82 -11.79
CA ALA A 78 9.18 14.30 -10.45
C ALA A 78 10.14 13.74 -9.41
N ARG A 79 10.44 12.44 -9.49
CA ARG A 79 11.36 11.77 -8.59
C ARG A 79 12.78 12.32 -8.73
N ASP A 80 13.26 12.53 -9.95
CA ASP A 80 14.61 13.06 -10.20
C ASP A 80 14.76 14.46 -9.58
N ARG A 81 13.74 15.32 -9.74
CA ARG A 81 13.70 16.65 -9.10
C ARG A 81 13.75 16.58 -7.56
N GLU A 82 13.05 15.63 -6.96
CA GLU A 82 13.05 15.44 -5.51
C GLU A 82 14.35 14.83 -5.00
N ASP A 83 14.96 13.91 -5.76
CA ASP A 83 16.24 13.31 -5.40
C ASP A 83 17.36 14.36 -5.43
N GLU A 84 17.45 15.18 -6.49
CA GLU A 84 18.40 16.29 -6.58
C GLU A 84 18.34 17.24 -5.37
N ARG A 85 17.11 17.58 -4.92
CA ARG A 85 16.91 18.39 -3.70
C ARG A 85 17.33 17.65 -2.43
N THR A 86 17.13 16.34 -2.40
CA THR A 86 17.46 15.49 -1.27
C THR A 86 18.97 15.36 -1.07
N HIS A 87 19.78 15.34 -2.14
CA HIS A 87 21.26 15.32 -2.04
C HIS A 87 21.83 16.58 -1.36
N GLN A 88 21.09 17.69 -1.31
CA GLN A 88 21.49 18.88 -0.54
C GLN A 88 21.13 18.79 0.96
N VAL A 89 20.19 17.94 1.36
CA VAL A 89 19.67 17.86 2.74
C VAL A 89 20.11 16.58 3.48
N THR A 90 20.42 15.51 2.75
CA THR A 90 20.52 14.14 3.31
C THR A 90 21.97 13.72 3.53
N ALA A 91 22.66 14.40 4.43
CA ALA A 91 23.86 13.86 5.07
C ALA A 91 23.52 12.94 6.27
N LEU A 92 22.24 12.61 6.50
CA LEU A 92 21.82 12.00 7.76
C LEU A 92 21.15 10.62 7.76
N HIS A 93 20.72 9.96 6.67
CA HIS A 93 20.32 8.53 6.78
C HIS A 93 20.29 7.76 5.43
N GLU A 94 21.04 6.65 5.43
CA GLU A 94 20.97 5.47 4.55
C GLU A 94 21.41 5.57 3.07
N ARG A 95 21.92 4.44 2.57
CA ARG A 95 22.94 4.29 1.52
C ARG A 95 22.40 4.19 0.08
N ARG A 96 23.23 4.73 -0.83
CA ARG A 96 23.15 4.95 -2.29
C ARG A 96 22.97 3.73 -3.24
N SER A 97 22.54 2.55 -2.80
CA SER A 97 22.48 1.35 -3.68
C SER A 97 21.08 0.91 -4.13
N GLU A 98 20.01 1.59 -3.67
CA GLU A 98 18.63 1.09 -3.79
C GLU A 98 17.80 1.74 -4.91
N ALA A 99 18.32 2.74 -5.63
CA ALA A 99 17.52 3.63 -6.47
C ALA A 99 16.82 2.94 -7.66
N SER A 100 17.48 2.01 -8.36
CA SER A 100 16.92 1.34 -9.54
C SER A 100 15.96 0.18 -9.19
N GLU A 101 16.17 -0.48 -8.06
CA GLU A 101 15.23 -1.46 -7.52
C GLU A 101 14.04 -0.79 -6.84
N ALA A 102 14.22 0.41 -6.28
CA ALA A 102 13.14 1.20 -5.72
C ALA A 102 12.11 1.56 -6.81
N ASP A 103 12.55 1.95 -8.01
CA ASP A 103 11.65 2.33 -9.10
C ASP A 103 10.70 1.25 -9.53
N ARG A 104 11.23 0.06 -9.80
CA ARG A 104 10.39 -1.09 -10.19
C ARG A 104 9.41 -1.42 -9.09
N ARG A 105 9.84 -1.36 -7.83
CA ARG A 105 8.99 -1.64 -6.67
C ARG A 105 7.88 -0.60 -6.48
N VAL A 106 8.16 0.68 -6.72
CA VAL A 106 7.12 1.72 -6.68
C VAL A 106 6.11 1.47 -7.79
N ARG A 107 6.56 1.16 -9.02
CA ARG A 107 5.65 0.79 -10.11
C ARG A 107 4.77 -0.40 -9.76
N ASP A 108 5.33 -1.46 -9.19
CA ASP A 108 4.57 -2.67 -8.84
C ASP A 108 3.56 -2.42 -7.70
N ASP A 109 3.92 -1.56 -6.74
CA ASP A 109 3.11 -1.21 -5.57
C ASP A 109 1.92 -0.32 -5.93
N TRP A 110 2.09 0.55 -6.93
CA TRP A 110 1.11 1.54 -7.38
C TRP A 110 0.42 1.19 -8.70
N SER A 111 0.90 0.18 -9.41
CA SER A 111 0.17 -0.40 -10.54
C SER A 111 -1.15 -0.92 -10.00
N VAL A 112 -2.24 -0.31 -10.47
CA VAL A 112 -3.56 -0.93 -10.39
C VAL A 112 -3.45 -2.19 -11.23
N LYS A 113 -3.08 -3.30 -10.61
CA LYS A 113 -3.47 -4.59 -11.14
C LYS A 113 -4.97 -4.48 -11.26
N ALA A 114 -5.47 -4.38 -12.49
CA ALA A 114 -6.78 -4.94 -12.80
C ALA A 114 -6.83 -6.28 -12.05
N PRO A 115 -7.95 -6.64 -11.40
CA PRO A 115 -8.10 -7.97 -10.87
C PRO A 115 -8.10 -8.94 -12.07
N GLU A 116 -6.92 -9.17 -12.66
CA GLU A 116 -6.59 -10.38 -13.37
C GLU A 116 -6.73 -11.44 -12.31
N GLU A 117 -7.92 -12.02 -12.30
CA GLU A 117 -8.16 -13.38 -11.89
C GLU A 117 -7.15 -13.79 -10.82
N ALA A 118 -7.31 -13.22 -9.63
CA ALA A 118 -7.20 -14.05 -8.45
C ALA A 118 -8.32 -15.09 -8.59
N ASN A 119 -8.07 -16.03 -9.50
CA ASN A 119 -8.46 -17.41 -9.46
C ASN A 119 -8.17 -17.76 -8.01
N SER A 120 -9.22 -17.57 -7.20
CA SER A 120 -9.15 -17.68 -5.78
C SER A 120 -8.79 -19.14 -5.59
N LEU A 121 -7.51 -19.39 -5.36
CA LEU A 121 -6.98 -20.66 -4.91
C LEU A 121 -7.41 -20.90 -3.46
N LEU A 122 -8.65 -20.54 -3.12
CA LEU A 122 -9.49 -21.47 -2.37
C LEU A 122 -9.91 -22.54 -3.38
N PRO A 123 -9.21 -23.68 -3.43
CA PRO A 123 -9.59 -24.73 -4.34
C PRO A 123 -11.07 -25.06 -4.10
N TRP A 124 -11.84 -25.23 -5.16
CA TRP A 124 -13.20 -25.79 -5.09
C TRP A 124 -13.25 -27.14 -4.34
N SER A 125 -12.10 -27.72 -3.96
CA SER A 125 -12.01 -28.81 -2.99
C SER A 125 -12.57 -28.45 -1.62
N LEU A 126 -12.54 -27.19 -1.16
CA LEU A 126 -13.11 -26.81 0.15
C LEU A 126 -14.65 -26.87 0.14
N LEU A 127 -15.29 -26.53 -0.98
CA LEU A 127 -16.74 -26.67 -1.16
C LEU A 127 -17.14 -28.15 -1.34
N GLY A 128 -16.33 -28.92 -2.08
CA GLY A 128 -16.54 -30.37 -2.23
C GLY A 128 -16.34 -31.16 -0.92
N ILE A 129 -15.31 -30.84 -0.14
CA ILE A 129 -15.00 -31.49 1.15
C ILE A 129 -16.07 -31.14 2.19
N THR A 130 -16.57 -29.91 2.21
CA THR A 130 -17.64 -29.50 3.15
C THR A 130 -18.97 -30.17 2.82
N LEU A 131 -19.37 -30.26 1.54
CA LEU A 131 -20.57 -31.00 1.14
C LEU A 131 -20.46 -32.52 1.42
N ALA A 132 -19.29 -33.11 1.18
CA ALA A 132 -19.06 -34.52 1.50
C ALA A 132 -19.13 -34.78 3.02
N ALA A 133 -18.50 -33.93 3.84
CA ALA A 133 -18.55 -34.05 5.30
C ALA A 133 -19.99 -33.86 5.83
N LEU A 134 -20.73 -32.88 5.31
CA LEU A 134 -22.14 -32.65 5.66
C LEU A 134 -23.01 -33.86 5.28
N GLY A 135 -22.79 -34.45 4.10
CA GLY A 135 -23.51 -35.64 3.63
C GLY A 135 -23.28 -36.86 4.51
N VAL A 136 -22.04 -37.11 4.93
CA VAL A 136 -21.71 -38.22 5.85
C VAL A 136 -22.40 -38.03 7.20
N VAL A 137 -22.39 -36.81 7.76
CA VAL A 137 -23.04 -36.52 9.04
C VAL A 137 -24.56 -36.73 8.95
N LEU A 138 -25.21 -36.27 7.87
CA LEU A 138 -26.65 -36.48 7.67
C LEU A 138 -27.01 -37.95 7.47
N TYR A 139 -26.20 -38.72 6.74
CA TYR A 139 -26.41 -40.15 6.53
C TYR A 139 -26.25 -40.96 7.83
N LEU A 140 -25.21 -40.66 8.63
CA LEU A 140 -25.03 -41.29 9.94
C LEU A 140 -26.19 -40.96 10.88
N ASN A 141 -26.65 -39.70 10.90
CA ASN A 141 -27.78 -39.29 11.75
C ASN A 141 -29.11 -39.92 11.32
N ALA A 142 -29.36 -40.05 10.01
CA ALA A 142 -30.56 -40.69 9.49
C ALA A 142 -30.59 -42.22 9.71
N SER A 143 -29.43 -42.88 9.60
CA SER A 143 -29.31 -44.33 9.85
C SER A 143 -29.37 -44.67 11.34
N SER A 144 -28.89 -43.80 12.24
CA SER A 144 -29.09 -43.95 13.69
C SER A 144 -30.53 -43.69 14.15
N GLY A 145 -31.30 -42.89 13.39
CA GLY A 145 -32.71 -42.60 13.69
C GLY A 145 -33.73 -43.66 13.24
N MET A 146 -33.28 -44.72 12.54
CA MET A 146 -34.15 -45.83 12.10
C MET A 146 -33.95 -47.13 12.91
N ALA A 147 -33.13 -47.08 13.98
CA ALA A 147 -32.88 -48.21 14.89
C ALA A 147 -33.29 -47.91 16.35
N GLY A 148 -34.28 -47.02 16.55
CA GLY A 148 -34.87 -46.68 17.85
C GLY A 148 -36.39 -46.68 17.79
#